data_AF-A0A183M206-F1
#
_entry.id   AF-A0A183M206-F1
#
_cell.length_a   1.000
_cell.length_b   1.000
_cell.length_c   1.000
_cell.angle_alpha   90.00
_cell.angle_beta   90.00
_cell.angle_gamma   90.00
#
_symmetry.space_group_name_H-M   'P 1'
#
loop_
_entity.id
_entity.type
_entity.pdbx_description
1 polymer ?
#
loop_
_entity_poly.entity_id
_entity_poly.type
_entity_poly.pdbx_seq_one_letter_code
_entity_poly.pdbx_strand_id
1 'polypeptide(L)'
;MRAGNDKAQAKYTEANKQVKKGIKADKQKYVEELATTAGKAAREGNMNQLSDTTKKLAGRYSKTQRPIKDKEGRSITGIQEQRNRWVEYFEELLNRPAPMNPPDIEAAHTDNPPTTE
;
A
#
# COMPACT_ATOMS: atom_id res chain seq x y z
N MET A 1 22.00 -49.58 -28.38
CA MET A 1 21.61 -48.74 -27.22
C MET A 1 21.28 -47.26 -27.53
N ARG A 2 21.74 -46.66 -28.64
CA ARG A 2 21.47 -45.23 -28.98
C ARG A 2 19.98 -44.84 -29.10
N ALA A 3 19.18 -45.64 -29.81
CA ALA A 3 17.77 -45.32 -30.09
C ALA A 3 16.86 -45.23 -28.85
N GLY A 4 17.27 -45.75 -27.69
CA GLY A 4 16.53 -45.63 -26.43
C GLY A 4 16.70 -44.25 -25.78
N ASN A 5 17.93 -43.71 -25.79
CA ASN A 5 18.24 -42.40 -25.21
C ASN A 5 17.64 -41.25 -26.02
N ASP A 6 17.68 -41.35 -27.35
CA ASP A 6 17.09 -40.33 -28.24
C ASP A 6 15.56 -40.22 -28.03
N LYS A 7 14.88 -41.36 -27.85
CA LYS A 7 13.43 -41.41 -27.54
C LYS A 7 13.11 -40.85 -26.16
N ALA A 8 13.93 -41.14 -25.14
CA ALA A 8 13.74 -40.62 -23.80
C ALA A 8 13.93 -39.09 -23.76
N GLN A 9 14.95 -38.58 -24.45
CA GLN A 9 15.22 -37.15 -24.56
C GLN A 9 14.10 -36.39 -25.29
N ALA A 10 13.55 -36.96 -26.36
CA ALA A 10 12.40 -36.39 -27.06
C ALA A 10 11.16 -36.32 -26.16
N LYS A 11 10.85 -37.39 -25.43
CA LYS A 11 9.73 -37.43 -24.46
C LYS A 11 9.90 -36.38 -23.35
N TYR A 12 11.11 -36.25 -22.80
CA TYR A 12 11.40 -35.25 -21.77
C TYR A 12 11.19 -33.82 -22.28
N THR A 13 11.65 -33.54 -23.51
CA THR A 13 11.50 -32.22 -24.13
C THR A 13 10.03 -31.86 -24.34
N GLU A 14 9.23 -32.81 -24.84
CA GLU A 14 7.79 -32.62 -25.04
C GLU A 14 7.05 -32.41 -23.71
N ALA A 15 7.33 -33.25 -22.69
CA ALA A 15 6.74 -33.10 -21.36
C ALA A 15 7.10 -31.74 -20.73
N ASN A 16 8.36 -31.31 -20.81
CA ASN A 16 8.80 -30.03 -20.25
C ASN A 16 8.14 -28.83 -20.97
N LYS A 17 7.90 -28.95 -22.28
CA LYS A 17 7.14 -27.95 -23.05
C LYS A 17 5.69 -27.86 -22.58
N GLN A 18 5.03 -29.00 -22.33
CA GLN A 18 3.65 -29.04 -21.82
C GLN A 18 3.56 -28.44 -20.41
N VAL A 19 4.47 -28.81 -19.51
CA VAL A 19 4.53 -28.25 -18.15
C VAL A 19 4.69 -26.73 -18.18
N LYS A 20 5.62 -26.20 -19.00
CA LYS A 20 5.81 -24.74 -19.12
C LYS A 20 4.57 -24.02 -19.64
N LYS A 21 3.85 -24.62 -20.59
CA LYS A 21 2.58 -24.08 -21.10
C LYS A 21 1.51 -24.08 -20.01
N GLY A 22 1.37 -25.17 -19.25
CA GLY A 22 0.44 -25.28 -18.13
C GLY A 22 0.69 -24.21 -17.07
N ILE A 23 1.94 -24.10 -16.60
CA ILE A 23 2.33 -23.07 -15.60
C ILE A 23 1.99 -21.66 -16.10
N LYS A 24 2.21 -21.37 -17.38
CA LYS A 24 1.87 -20.07 -17.97
C LYS A 24 0.35 -19.83 -17.97
N ALA A 25 -0.43 -20.83 -18.36
CA ALA A 25 -1.88 -20.75 -18.38
C ALA A 25 -2.45 -20.55 -16.96
N ASP A 26 -1.97 -21.33 -15.99
CA ASP A 26 -2.40 -21.22 -14.59
C ASP A 26 -2.07 -19.84 -14.00
N LYS A 27 -0.88 -19.30 -14.31
CA LYS A 27 -0.52 -17.94 -13.90
C LYS A 27 -1.44 -16.89 -14.51
N GLN A 28 -1.80 -17.02 -15.79
CA GLN A 28 -2.72 -16.10 -16.45
C GLN A 28 -4.11 -16.16 -15.82
N LYS A 29 -4.62 -17.38 -15.59
CA LYS A 29 -5.92 -17.60 -14.93
C LYS A 29 -5.95 -16.98 -13.53
N TYR A 30 -4.91 -17.21 -12.73
CA TYR A 30 -4.81 -16.62 -11.39
C TYR A 30 -4.85 -15.08 -11.41
N VAL A 31 -4.10 -14.46 -12.34
CA VAL A 31 -4.08 -13.00 -12.49
C VAL A 31 -5.45 -12.45 -12.92
N GLU A 32 -6.15 -13.15 -13.81
CA GLU A 32 -7.48 -12.77 -14.30
C GLU A 32 -8.56 -12.88 -13.21
N GLU A 33 -8.52 -13.93 -12.39
CA GLU A 33 -9.40 -14.09 -11.22
C GLU A 33 -9.20 -12.95 -10.20
N LEU A 34 -7.95 -12.56 -9.94
CA LEU A 34 -7.64 -11.41 -9.07
C LEU A 34 -8.16 -10.10 -9.67
N ALA A 35 -7.95 -9.86 -10.97
CA ALA A 35 -8.43 -8.66 -11.64
C ALA A 35 -9.97 -8.57 -11.60
N THR A 36 -10.65 -9.69 -11.82
CA THR A 36 -12.12 -9.77 -11.73
C THR A 36 -12.61 -9.46 -10.32
N THR A 37 -11.94 -10.00 -9.31
CA THR A 37 -12.25 -9.74 -7.90
C THR A 37 -12.05 -8.27 -7.54
N ALA A 38 -10.96 -7.66 -7.99
CA ALA A 38 -10.70 -6.23 -7.81
C ALA A 38 -11.79 -5.37 -8.45
N GLY A 39 -12.19 -5.68 -9.70
CA GLY A 39 -13.27 -4.98 -10.39
C GLY A 39 -14.61 -5.06 -9.65
N LYS A 40 -14.95 -6.22 -9.09
CA LYS A 40 -16.15 -6.39 -8.26
C LYS A 40 -16.07 -5.54 -6.99
N ALA A 41 -14.97 -5.60 -6.26
CA ALA A 41 -14.77 -4.81 -5.05
C ALA A 41 -14.87 -3.30 -5.31
N ALA A 42 -14.35 -2.82 -6.44
CA ALA A 42 -14.47 -1.41 -6.85
C ALA A 42 -15.94 -1.01 -7.08
N ARG A 43 -16.72 -1.86 -7.75
CA ARG A 43 -18.15 -1.61 -8.01
C ARG A 43 -18.99 -1.61 -6.73
N GLU A 44 -18.64 -2.44 -5.76
CA GLU A 44 -19.31 -2.55 -4.46
C GLU A 44 -18.83 -1.51 -3.45
N GLY A 45 -17.84 -0.67 -3.80
CA GLY A 45 -17.25 0.31 -2.89
C GLY A 45 -16.40 -0.31 -1.77
N ASN A 46 -16.04 -1.59 -1.86
CA ASN A 46 -15.20 -2.28 -0.88
C ASN A 46 -13.72 -1.95 -1.09
N MET A 47 -13.32 -0.76 -0.62
CA MET A 47 -11.98 -0.22 -0.83
C MET A 47 -10.88 -1.06 -0.15
N ASN A 48 -11.18 -1.71 0.98
CA ASN A 48 -10.23 -2.59 1.67
C ASN A 48 -9.86 -3.78 0.79
N GLN A 49 -10.86 -4.50 0.26
CA GLN A 49 -10.63 -5.66 -0.60
C GLN A 49 -9.96 -5.26 -1.93
N LEU A 50 -10.32 -4.11 -2.48
CA LEU A 50 -9.67 -3.56 -3.68
C LEU A 50 -8.17 -3.34 -3.45
N SER A 51 -7.82 -2.70 -2.34
CA SER A 51 -6.43 -2.41 -1.95
C SER A 51 -5.60 -3.68 -1.79
N ASP A 52 -6.13 -4.67 -1.06
CA ASP A 52 -5.40 -5.92 -0.79
C ASP A 52 -5.23 -6.76 -2.06
N THR A 53 -6.25 -6.84 -2.92
CA THR A 53 -6.17 -7.54 -4.20
C THR A 53 -5.16 -6.87 -5.13
N THR A 54 -5.12 -5.55 -5.16
CA THR A 54 -4.15 -4.78 -5.95
C THR A 54 -2.72 -4.98 -5.44
N LYS A 55 -2.50 -5.05 -4.13
CA LYS A 55 -1.19 -5.39 -3.53
C LYS A 55 -0.73 -6.79 -3.94
N LYS A 56 -1.63 -7.78 -3.92
CA LYS A 56 -1.35 -9.15 -4.39
C LYS A 56 -0.96 -9.17 -5.88
N LEU A 57 -1.71 -8.44 -6.72
CA LEU A 57 -1.47 -8.35 -8.16
C LEU A 57 -0.11 -7.70 -8.49
N ALA A 58 0.26 -6.66 -7.74
CA ALA A 58 1.50 -5.92 -7.96
C ALA A 58 2.76 -6.75 -7.64
N GLY A 59 2.63 -7.92 -7.01
CA GLY A 59 3.77 -8.76 -6.60
C GLY A 59 4.74 -8.06 -5.66
N ARG A 60 4.33 -6.91 -5.10
CA ARG A 60 5.17 -6.13 -4.19
C ARG A 60 5.18 -6.86 -2.87
N TYR A 61 6.28 -7.56 -2.59
CA TYR A 61 6.67 -7.95 -1.25
C TYR A 61 7.02 -6.67 -0.48
N SER A 62 6.01 -5.86 -0.16
CA SER A 62 6.19 -4.75 0.75
C SER A 62 6.52 -5.38 2.09
N LYS A 63 7.72 -5.14 2.62
CA LYS A 63 7.92 -5.22 4.07
C LYS A 63 6.90 -4.26 4.67
N THR A 64 5.74 -4.79 5.07
CA THR A 64 4.53 -3.98 5.33
C THR A 64 4.74 -3.05 6.52
N GLN A 65 5.65 -3.39 7.42
CA GLN A 65 5.98 -2.54 8.56
C GLN A 65 7.32 -1.85 8.37
N ARG A 66 7.23 -0.58 7.95
CA ARG A 66 8.25 0.39 8.33
C ARG A 66 8.06 0.69 9.81
N PRO A 67 9.10 0.54 10.65
CA PRO A 67 9.01 0.94 12.05
C PRO A 67 8.60 2.42 12.15
N ILE A 68 7.63 2.71 13.02
CA ILE A 68 7.23 4.10 13.35
C ILE A 68 7.89 4.47 14.68
N LYS A 69 8.23 5.73 14.88
CA LYS A 69 8.79 6.17 16.17
C LYS A 69 7.69 6.54 17.17
N ASP A 70 7.88 6.16 18.42
CA ASP A 70 7.07 6.68 19.54
C ASP A 70 7.43 8.14 19.86
N LYS A 71 6.80 8.72 20.88
CA LYS A 71 7.03 10.12 21.29
C LYS A 71 8.47 10.32 21.81
N GLU A 72 9.09 9.28 22.33
CA GLU A 72 10.46 9.25 22.85
C GLU A 72 11.50 8.92 21.76
N GLY A 73 11.06 8.74 20.50
CA GLY A 73 11.93 8.44 19.36
C GLY A 73 12.34 6.97 19.21
N ARG A 74 11.84 6.06 20.05
CA ARG A 74 12.07 4.61 19.98
C ARG A 74 11.25 3.99 18.85
N SER A 75 11.78 2.94 18.23
CA SER A 75 11.15 2.31 17.06
C SER A 75 10.11 1.28 17.48
N ILE A 76 8.86 1.52 17.08
CA ILE A 76 7.72 0.60 17.19
C ILE A 76 7.71 -0.32 15.97
N THR A 77 7.70 -1.63 16.23
CA THR A 77 7.69 -2.67 15.19
C THR A 77 6.43 -3.54 15.21
N GLY A 78 5.63 -3.49 16.28
CA GLY A 78 4.37 -4.26 16.40
C GLY A 78 3.19 -3.57 15.71
N ILE A 79 2.32 -4.34 15.03
CA ILE A 79 1.16 -3.79 14.29
C ILE A 79 0.17 -3.11 15.23
N GLN A 80 -0.07 -3.72 16.40
CA GLN A 80 -0.99 -3.19 17.40
C GLN A 80 -0.45 -1.89 18.01
N GLU A 81 0.81 -1.88 18.45
CA GLU A 81 1.46 -0.68 18.99
C GLU A 81 1.51 0.45 17.95
N GLN A 82 1.77 0.12 16.68
CA GLN A 82 1.78 1.10 15.60
C GLN A 82 0.39 1.71 15.39
N ARG A 83 -0.68 0.91 15.49
CA ARG A 83 -2.07 1.42 15.46
C ARG A 83 -2.37 2.32 16.65
N ASN A 84 -1.97 1.92 17.86
CA ASN A 84 -2.16 2.74 19.06
C ASN A 84 -1.44 4.09 18.92
N ARG A 85 -0.21 4.10 18.40
CA ARG A 85 0.54 5.33 18.14
C ARG A 85 -0.15 6.23 17.11
N TRP A 86 -0.76 5.65 16.07
CA TRP A 86 -1.57 6.42 15.11
C TRP A 86 -2.79 7.04 15.77
N VAL A 87 -3.52 6.29 16.61
CA VAL A 87 -4.68 6.80 17.35
C VAL A 87 -4.29 7.98 18.23
N GLU A 88 -3.25 7.83 19.07
CA GLU A 88 -2.74 8.92 19.92
C GLU A 88 -2.34 10.17 19.12
N TYR A 89 -1.64 9.98 17.99
CA TYR A 89 -1.20 11.09 17.15
C TYR A 89 -2.39 11.86 16.56
N PHE A 90 -3.41 11.14 16.05
CA PHE A 90 -4.60 11.77 15.49
C PHE A 90 -5.48 12.40 16.58
N GLU A 91 -5.58 11.80 17.76
CA GLU A 91 -6.30 12.39 18.89
C GLU A 91 -5.67 13.71 19.33
N GLU A 92 -4.34 13.77 19.45
CA GLU A 92 -3.62 14.99 19.81
C GLU A 92 -3.77 16.08 18.74
N LEU A 93 -3.72 15.70 17.46
CA LEU A 93 -3.81 16.63 16.34
C LEU A 93 -5.23 17.18 16.14
N LEU A 94 -6.25 16.32 16.19
CA LEU A 94 -7.63 16.67 15.85
C LEU A 94 -8.44 17.19 17.04
N ASN A 95 -8.07 16.81 18.26
CA ASN A 95 -8.73 17.28 19.49
C ASN A 95 -7.94 18.39 20.20
N ARG A 96 -6.95 19.00 19.53
CA ARG A 96 -6.21 20.13 20.09
C ARG A 96 -7.20 21.27 20.39
N PRO A 97 -7.34 21.70 21.66
CA PRO A 97 -8.22 22.81 21.99
C PRO A 97 -7.76 24.07 21.27
N ALA A 98 -8.72 24.96 20.97
CA ALA A 98 -8.39 26.26 20.40
C ALA A 98 -7.35 26.95 21.29
N PRO A 99 -6.26 27.48 20.72
CA PRO A 99 -5.25 28.18 21.50
C PRO A 99 -5.93 29.30 22.31
N MET A 100 -5.74 29.28 23.63
CA MET A 100 -6.33 30.28 24.53
C MET A 100 -5.83 31.69 24.25
N ASN A 101 -4.63 31.79 23.71
CA ASN A 101 -4.06 33.07 23.32
C ASN A 101 -4.48 33.37 21.87
N PRO A 102 -5.04 34.56 21.59
CA PRO A 102 -5.19 35.00 20.22
C PRO A 102 -3.82 34.96 19.54
N PRO A 103 -3.74 34.56 18.25
CA PRO A 103 -2.48 34.62 17.53
C PRO A 103 -1.95 36.06 17.61
N ASP A 104 -0.69 36.19 18.00
CA ASP A 104 0.02 37.47 18.02
C ASP A 104 0.26 37.90 16.57
N ILE A 105 -0.80 38.43 15.97
CA ILE A 105 -0.79 39.02 14.64
C ILE A 105 -0.35 40.45 14.89
N GLU A 106 0.92 40.76 14.62
CA GLU A 106 1.36 42.14 14.45
C GLU A 106 0.38 42.80 13.47
N ALA A 107 -0.39 43.78 13.96
CA ALA A 107 -1.28 44.53 13.11
C ALA A 107 -0.45 45.17 12.00
N ALA A 108 -0.83 44.91 10.74
CA ALA A 108 -0.19 45.56 9.61
C ALA A 108 -0.18 47.08 9.90
N HIS A 109 1.01 47.66 9.89
CA HIS A 109 1.19 49.09 10.12
C HIS A 109 0.31 49.83 9.11
N THR A 110 -0.80 50.37 9.60
CA THR A 110 -1.70 51.18 8.80
C THR A 110 -1.03 52.55 8.72
N ASP A 111 -0.12 52.70 7.77
CA ASP A 111 0.43 53.99 7.38
C ASP A 111 -0.64 54.71 6.54
N ASN A 112 -1.65 55.26 7.22
CA ASN A 112 -2.57 56.20 6.60
C ASN A 112 -2.00 57.61 6.78
N PRO A 113 -1.85 58.41 5.70
CA PRO A 113 -1.38 59.77 5.80
C PRO A 113 -2.46 60.64 6.48
N PRO A 114 -2.07 61.67 7.25
CA PRO A 114 -3.03 62.58 7.86
C PRO A 114 -3.73 63.41 6.78
N THR A 115 -5.04 63.23 6.63
CA THR A 115 -5.89 64.15 5.89
C THR A 115 -5.84 65.51 6.60
N THR A 116 -5.25 66.50 5.94
CA THR A 116 -5.25 67.90 6.38
C THR A 116 -6.43 68.61 5.69
N GLU A 117 -7.15 69.41 6.47
CA GLU A 117 -8.30 70.27 6.08
C GLU A 117 -8.00 71.25 4.94
#